data_AF-A0A382LNU1-F1
#
_entry.id   AF-A0A382LNU1-F1
#
_cell.length_a   1.000
_cell.length_b   1.000
_cell.length_c   1.000
_cell.angle_alpha   90.00
_cell.angle_beta   90.00
_cell.angle_gamma   90.00
#
_symmetry.space_group_name_H-M   'P 1'
#
loop_
_entity.id
_entity.type
_entity.pdbx_description
1 polymer ?
#
loop_
_entity_poly.entity_id
_entity_poly.type
_entity_poly.pdbx_seq_one_letter_code
_entity_poly.pdbx_strand_id
1 'polypeptide(L)'
;MTIIEYKLHPSPHGMQVPNFVTDGGYWWNKDDYTLIGTVPDGVEYYVPDTVVTLTLAELQARQRAIHAKYPMQKEPEFTENMTDDEVDAMVKAWVDARS
;
A
#
# COMPACT_ATOMS: atom_id res chain seq x y z
N MET A 1 -0.36 -14.55 1.82
CA MET A 1 -0.85 -13.44 0.98
C MET A 1 0.32 -12.77 0.30
N THR A 2 0.07 -12.16 -0.85
CA THR A 2 1.08 -11.37 -1.59
C THR A 2 0.75 -9.88 -1.47
N ILE A 3 1.71 -9.07 -1.04
CA ILE A 3 1.60 -7.60 -1.03
C ILE A 3 1.92 -7.09 -2.42
N ILE A 4 1.08 -6.21 -2.94
CA ILE A 4 1.21 -5.68 -4.30
C ILE A 4 1.14 -4.16 -4.34
N GLU A 5 1.85 -3.58 -5.29
CA GLU A 5 1.73 -2.19 -5.70
C GLU A 5 1.01 -2.09 -7.05
N TYR A 6 -0.02 -1.26 -7.11
CA TYR A 6 -0.91 -1.17 -8.27
C TYR A 6 -1.48 0.25 -8.45
N LYS A 7 -2.11 0.50 -9.59
CA LYS A 7 -2.91 1.72 -9.82
C LYS A 7 -4.40 1.38 -9.89
N LEU A 8 -5.24 2.32 -9.50
CA LEU A 8 -6.70 2.18 -9.65
C LEU A 8 -7.07 1.96 -11.13
N HIS A 9 -8.08 1.14 -11.37
CA HIS A 9 -8.69 0.98 -12.68
C HIS A 9 -9.72 2.08 -12.94
N PRO A 10 -9.81 2.62 -14.17
CA PRO A 10 -10.91 3.48 -14.53
C PRO A 10 -12.22 2.67 -14.57
N SER A 11 -13.31 3.29 -14.12
CA SER A 11 -14.67 2.75 -14.21
C SER A 11 -15.65 3.87 -14.59
N PRO A 12 -16.89 3.52 -15.02
CA PRO A 12 -17.93 4.52 -15.30
C PRO A 12 -18.25 5.45 -14.12
N HIS A 13 -17.95 5.05 -12.88
CA HIS A 13 -18.23 5.82 -11.66
C HIS A 13 -16.95 6.44 -11.03
N GLY A 14 -15.86 6.50 -11.79
CA GLY A 14 -14.57 7.01 -11.33
C GLY A 14 -13.51 5.93 -11.17
N MET A 15 -12.44 6.25 -10.45
CA MET A 15 -11.34 5.31 -10.22
C MET A 15 -11.73 4.29 -9.14
N GLN A 16 -11.48 3.01 -9.40
CA GLN A 16 -11.79 1.92 -8.48
C GLN A 16 -10.59 1.01 -8.25
N VAL A 17 -10.58 0.31 -7.12
CA VAL A 17 -9.62 -0.75 -6.86
C VAL A 17 -9.81 -1.85 -7.94
N PRO A 18 -8.74 -2.33 -8.60
CA PRO A 18 -8.84 -3.46 -9.52
C PRO A 18 -9.49 -4.68 -8.87
N ASN A 19 -10.38 -5.36 -9.58
CA ASN A 19 -11.17 -6.46 -9.03
C ASN A 19 -10.34 -7.67 -8.56
N PHE A 20 -9.08 -7.81 -9.00
CA PHE A 20 -8.19 -8.89 -8.54
C PHE A 20 -7.52 -8.57 -7.19
N VAL A 21 -7.60 -7.33 -6.70
CA VAL A 21 -7.08 -6.91 -5.39
C VAL A 21 -8.15 -7.18 -4.35
N THR A 22 -7.83 -7.98 -3.32
CA THR A 22 -8.81 -8.40 -2.30
C THR A 22 -8.94 -7.38 -1.17
N ASP A 23 -7.83 -6.81 -0.70
CA ASP A 23 -7.83 -5.71 0.26
C ASP A 23 -6.89 -4.61 -0.25
N GLY A 24 -7.43 -3.45 -0.56
CA GLY A 24 -6.69 -2.41 -1.29
C GLY A 24 -7.15 -0.99 -0.94
N GLY A 25 -6.43 -0.02 -1.49
CA GLY A 25 -6.68 1.41 -1.28
C GLY A 25 -5.73 2.06 -0.29
N TYR A 26 -4.66 1.37 0.12
CA TYR A 26 -3.74 1.83 1.16
C TYR A 26 -2.55 2.59 0.59
N TRP A 27 -1.97 3.45 1.42
CA TRP A 27 -0.66 4.07 1.22
C TRP A 27 -0.44 4.64 -0.20
N TRP A 28 -1.41 5.45 -0.61
CA TRP A 28 -1.39 6.15 -1.89
C TRP A 28 -0.13 7.01 -2.03
N ASN A 29 0.60 6.81 -3.13
CA ASN A 29 1.73 7.63 -3.52
C ASN A 29 1.26 8.78 -4.43
N LYS A 30 1.53 10.01 -4.01
CA LYS A 30 1.15 11.24 -4.73
C LYS A 30 1.96 11.46 -6.00
N ASP A 31 3.15 10.88 -6.10
CA ASP A 31 4.08 11.11 -7.22
C ASP A 31 3.69 10.34 -8.48
N ASP A 32 3.14 9.13 -8.34
CA ASP A 32 2.86 8.22 -9.45
C ASP A 32 1.47 7.58 -9.40
N TYR A 33 0.66 7.90 -8.39
CA TYR A 33 -0.69 7.39 -8.17
C TYR A 33 -0.78 5.89 -7.86
N THR A 34 0.31 5.25 -7.43
CA THR A 34 0.24 3.86 -6.97
C THR A 34 -0.35 3.76 -5.56
N LEU A 35 -0.92 2.60 -5.26
CA LEU A 35 -1.45 2.21 -3.98
C LEU A 35 -0.96 0.81 -3.63
N ILE A 36 -1.13 0.45 -2.37
CA ILE A 36 -0.80 -0.86 -1.85
C ILE A 36 -2.08 -1.61 -1.51
N GLY A 37 -2.01 -2.91 -1.74
CA GLY A 37 -3.05 -3.86 -1.38
C GLY A 37 -2.50 -5.28 -1.35
N THR A 38 -3.40 -6.24 -1.25
CA THR A 38 -3.06 -7.65 -1.12
C THR A 38 -3.89 -8.51 -2.05
N VAL A 39 -3.28 -9.62 -2.44
CA VAL A 39 -3.95 -10.71 -3.15
C VAL A 39 -3.67 -12.01 -2.39
N PRO A 40 -4.68 -12.86 -2.14
CA PRO A 40 -4.47 -14.21 -1.61
C PRO A 40 -3.54 -15.03 -2.52
N ASP A 41 -2.83 -15.98 -1.95
CA ASP A 41 -1.98 -16.87 -2.75
C ASP A 41 -2.84 -17.96 -3.41
N GLY A 42 -2.46 -18.40 -4.61
CA GLY A 42 -3.14 -19.53 -5.28
C GLY A 42 -4.56 -19.23 -5.80
N VAL A 43 -4.85 -17.97 -6.14
CA VAL A 43 -6.14 -17.54 -6.66
C VAL A 43 -6.47 -18.17 -8.03
N GLU A 44 -7.76 -18.39 -8.29
CA GLU A 44 -8.25 -18.94 -9.56
C GLU A 44 -8.34 -17.90 -10.70
N TYR A 45 -8.30 -16.61 -10.35
CA TYR A 45 -8.39 -15.50 -11.28
C TYR A 45 -7.01 -14.98 -11.68
N TYR A 46 -6.95 -14.38 -12.87
CA TYR A 46 -5.71 -13.81 -13.38
C TYR A 46 -5.28 -12.57 -12.58
N VAL A 47 -4.05 -12.62 -12.09
CA VAL A 47 -3.30 -11.46 -11.59
C VAL A 47 -2.28 -11.09 -12.67
N PRO A 48 -2.24 -9.85 -13.17
CA PRO A 48 -1.27 -9.48 -14.20
C PRO A 48 0.17 -9.70 -13.76
N ASP A 49 0.97 -10.36 -14.60
CA ASP A 49 2.40 -10.62 -14.32
C ASP A 49 3.24 -9.34 -14.19
N THR A 50 2.69 -8.21 -14.64
CA THR A 50 3.28 -6.88 -14.54
C THR A 50 3.00 -6.20 -13.19
N VAL A 51 2.19 -6.79 -12.31
CA VAL A 51 1.97 -6.27 -10.95
C VAL A 51 3.25 -6.40 -10.15
N VAL A 52 3.65 -5.31 -9.49
CA VAL A 52 4.82 -5.31 -8.61
C VAL A 52 4.43 -5.98 -7.31
N THR A 53 5.20 -7.00 -6.92
CA THR A 53 5.10 -7.65 -5.62
C THR A 53 6.15 -7.07 -4.68
N LEU A 54 5.78 -6.92 -3.40
CA LEU A 54 6.65 -6.35 -2.38
C LEU A 54 6.78 -7.31 -1.20
N THR A 55 7.97 -7.37 -0.64
CA THR A 55 8.21 -7.86 0.72
C THR A 55 7.86 -6.78 1.75
N LEU A 56 7.76 -7.16 3.03
CA LEU A 56 7.60 -6.19 4.12
C LEU A 56 8.71 -5.12 4.10
N ALA A 57 9.96 -5.53 3.90
CA ALA A 57 11.10 -4.62 3.90
C ALA A 57 11.06 -3.62 2.73
N GLU A 58 10.63 -4.05 1.55
CA GLU A 58 10.47 -3.17 0.38
C GLU A 58 9.32 -2.19 0.57
N LEU A 59 8.19 -2.65 1.14
CA LEU A 59 7.07 -1.79 1.47
C LEU A 59 7.44 -0.74 2.53
N GLN A 60 8.19 -1.13 3.56
CA GLN A 60 8.72 -0.20 4.56
C GLN A 60 9.65 0.85 3.91
N ALA A 61 10.59 0.41 3.06
CA ALA A 61 11.48 1.31 2.33
C ALA A 61 10.70 2.30 1.42
N ARG A 62 9.69 1.81 0.69
CA ARG A 62 8.78 2.65 -0.09
C ARG A 62 8.10 3.69 0.80
N GLN A 63 7.58 3.27 1.94
CA GLN A 63 6.82 4.18 2.81
C GLN A 63 7.70 5.24 3.45
N ARG A 64 8.92 4.91 3.87
CA ARG A 64 9.92 5.90 4.33
C ARG A 64 10.27 6.90 3.24
N ALA A 65 10.45 6.44 1.99
CA ALA A 65 10.74 7.33 0.87
C ALA A 65 9.59 8.31 0.58
N ILE A 66 8.33 7.86 0.71
CA ILE A 66 7.14 8.73 0.61
C ILE A 66 7.08 9.68 1.80
N HIS A 67 7.28 9.18 3.03
CA HIS A 67 7.29 9.97 4.27
C HIS A 67 8.30 11.12 4.21
N ALA A 68 9.50 10.88 3.66
CA ALA A 68 10.52 11.91 3.49
C ALA A 68 10.09 13.08 2.60
N LYS A 69 9.17 12.86 1.63
CA LYS A 69 8.62 13.91 0.76
C LYS A 69 7.31 14.48 1.28
N TYR A 70 6.48 13.61 1.85
CA TYR A 70 5.14 13.89 2.35
C TYR A 70 5.02 13.31 3.75
N PRO A 71 5.46 14.06 4.79
CA PRO A 71 5.51 13.55 6.15
C PRO A 71 4.16 13.01 6.61
N MET A 72 4.19 11.76 7.07
CA MET A 72 3.06 11.13 7.74
C MET A 72 2.98 11.65 9.16
N GLN A 73 1.78 11.98 9.62
CA GLN A 73 1.57 12.57 10.93
C GLN A 73 0.91 11.57 11.87
N LYS A 74 1.21 11.72 13.16
CA LYS A 74 0.63 10.90 14.22
C LYS A 74 -0.86 11.21 14.37
N GLU A 75 -1.68 10.16 14.38
CA GLU A 75 -3.10 10.25 14.71
C GLU A 75 -3.31 10.30 16.23
N PRO A 76 -4.43 10.86 16.72
CA PRO A 76 -5.47 11.57 15.96
C PRO A 76 -5.21 13.08 15.77
N GLU A 77 -4.17 13.65 16.38
CA GLU A 77 -3.98 15.11 16.39
C GLU A 77 -3.40 15.66 15.09
N PHE A 78 -2.67 14.84 14.31
CA PHE A 78 -2.02 15.23 13.05
C PHE A 78 -1.15 16.49 13.17
N THR A 79 -0.47 16.68 14.29
CA THR A 79 0.41 17.83 14.54
C THR A 79 1.89 17.48 14.53
N GLU A 80 2.24 16.23 14.82
CA GLU A 80 3.61 15.74 14.88
C GLU A 80 3.87 14.74 13.75
N ASN A 81 5.02 14.86 13.09
CA ASN A 81 5.46 13.88 12.10
C ASN A 81 5.89 12.59 12.80
N MET A 82 5.54 11.46 12.19
CA MET A 82 6.11 10.17 12.56
C MET A 82 7.62 10.16 12.30
N THR A 83 8.34 9.35 13.07
CA THR A 83 9.72 8.95 12.76
C THR A 83 9.73 7.79 11.76
N ASP A 84 10.88 7.52 11.15
CA ASP A 84 11.05 6.35 10.26
C ASP A 84 10.72 5.03 10.98
N ASP A 85 11.09 4.87 12.25
CA ASP A 85 10.78 3.68 13.04
C ASP A 85 9.27 3.52 13.28
N GLU A 86 8.56 4.63 13.54
CA GLU A 86 7.10 4.61 13.69
C GLU A 86 6.41 4.29 12.36
N VAL A 87 6.93 4.80 11.23
CA VAL A 87 6.43 4.44 9.89
C VAL A 87 6.61 2.94 9.64
N ASP A 88 7.79 2.41 9.95
CA ASP A 88 8.09 0.98 9.80
C ASP A 88 7.20 0.10 10.68
N ALA A 89 6.94 0.53 11.92
CA ALA A 89 6.04 -0.16 12.84
C ALA A 89 4.59 -0.14 12.36
N MET A 90 4.11 0.98 11.83
CA MET A 90 2.75 1.10 11.27
C MET A 90 2.57 0.20 10.04
N VAL A 91 3.55 0.18 9.14
CA VAL A 91 3.55 -0.73 7.97
C VAL A 91 3.54 -2.19 8.43
N LYS A 92 4.40 -2.55 9.39
CA LYS A 92 4.45 -3.91 9.93
C LYS A 92 3.12 -4.31 10.57
N ALA A 93 2.51 -3.45 11.38
CA ALA A 93 1.23 -3.73 12.02
C ALA A 93 0.12 -4.00 10.98
N TRP A 94 0.10 -3.24 9.87
CA TRP A 94 -0.85 -3.48 8.78
C TRP A 94 -0.62 -4.83 8.08
N VAL A 95 0.64 -5.23 7.88
CA VAL A 95 1.00 -6.52 7.26
C VAL A 95 0.64 -7.67 8.21
N ASP A 96 0.98 -7.55 9.50
CA ASP A 96 0.68 -8.56 10.52
C ASP A 96 -0.83 -8.80 10.66
N ALA A 97 -1.65 -7.75 10.54
CA ALA A 97 -3.12 -7.84 10.58
C ALA A 97 -3.74 -8.57 9.37
N ARG A 98 -2.95 -8.87 8.34
CA ARG A 98 -3.36 -9.52 7.08
C ARG A 98 -2.61 -10.82 6.80
N SER A 99 -1.75 -11.22 7.75
CA SER A 99 -0.93 -12.43 7.68
C SER A 99 -1.75 -13.69 7.94
#